data_AF-A0ABD2QJR5-F1
#
_entry.id   AF-A0ABD2QJR5-F1
#
_cell.length_a   1.000
_cell.length_b   1.000
_cell.length_c   1.000
_cell.angle_alpha   90.00
_cell.angle_beta   90.00
_cell.angle_gamma   90.00
#
_symmetry.space_group_name_H-M   'P 1'
#
loop_
_entity.id
_entity.type
_entity.pdbx_description
1 polymer ?
#
loop_
_entity_poly.entity_id
_entity_poly.type
_entity_poly.pdbx_seq_one_letter_code
_entity_poly.pdbx_strand_id
1 'polypeptide(L)'
;MYKYTPIAVVIPQTAMEPGSAMNHLMDLLKKHMKNLNFQQAPRRLFNDKNGVSILLRVCHKKYNPAIYAVKEKYYALSAVAALFSHLEYSMDVFYSPKTLKFIYSAGIQSTLLDFRCTSRLELITSNCNRKTLHSILSQNCVSSGGKRLIRATILEPSLNATVINDRLNIVQELIENVDYLMNLSVGLFVPSPHSYFQILLAKFPNVDSILSFCVKLSNIDAPRSTSEDPNFTEISSNSISTRKRPAAYMMTRIQMLKSAEQRLTQMISIKHCLELIPDLVKALNMASRCKPLLSFVEVLNKCDYASLLLKIEDIFNSDLKPTKSIISMTLQKTYALREGIDCLLDTTRNIFQEQIELICSKSTQYS
;
A
#
# COMPACT_ATOMS: atom_id res chain seq x y z
N MET A 1 -11.27 9.10 13.60
CA MET A 1 -9.83 8.76 13.59
C MET A 1 -9.53 7.29 13.84
N TYR A 2 -10.26 6.55 14.69
CA TYR A 2 -10.02 5.12 14.93
C TYR A 2 -10.08 4.21 13.70
N LYS A 3 -10.89 4.58 12.69
CA LYS A 3 -10.94 3.88 11.40
C LYS A 3 -9.58 3.85 10.70
N TYR A 4 -8.90 5.00 10.66
CA TYR A 4 -7.66 5.18 9.90
C TYR A 4 -6.40 4.95 10.74
N THR A 5 -6.49 4.99 12.07
CA THR A 5 -5.34 4.85 13.01
C THR A 5 -4.08 5.56 12.50
N PRO A 6 -4.16 6.88 12.26
CA PRO A 6 -3.03 7.60 11.69
C PRO A 6 -1.82 7.54 12.61
N ILE A 7 -0.63 7.42 12.02
CA ILE A 7 0.65 7.45 12.74
C ILE A 7 0.95 8.88 13.21
N ALA A 8 0.60 9.87 12.39
CA ALA A 8 0.70 11.28 12.70
C ALA A 8 -0.48 12.06 12.10
N VAL A 9 -0.80 13.20 12.70
CA VAL A 9 -1.80 14.14 12.19
C VAL A 9 -1.15 15.49 11.97
N VAL A 10 -1.22 15.94 10.72
CA VAL A 10 -0.73 17.27 10.33
C VAL A 10 -1.78 18.30 10.68
N ILE A 11 -1.40 19.28 11.49
CA ILE A 11 -2.26 20.39 11.92
C ILE A 11 -1.62 21.74 11.61
N PRO A 12 -2.41 22.80 11.40
CA PRO A 12 -1.87 24.15 11.30
C PRO A 12 -1.18 24.55 12.61
N GLN A 13 -0.05 25.25 12.55
CA GLN A 13 0.59 25.84 13.75
C GLN A 13 -0.38 26.69 14.57
N THR A 14 -1.22 27.46 13.88
CA THR A 14 -2.26 28.31 14.50
C THR A 14 -3.28 27.51 15.31
N ALA A 15 -3.41 26.20 15.07
CA ALA A 15 -4.34 25.36 15.82
C ALA A 15 -3.90 25.14 17.28
N MET A 16 -2.61 25.31 17.59
CA MET A 16 -2.03 25.12 18.92
C MET A 16 -1.84 26.41 19.72
N GLU A 17 -2.22 27.56 19.16
CA GLU A 17 -2.11 28.85 19.84
C GLU A 17 -3.16 28.98 20.97
N PRO A 18 -2.84 29.63 22.10
CA PRO A 18 -3.70 29.68 23.28
C PRO A 18 -5.07 30.34 23.06
N GLY A 19 -5.26 31.12 21.97
CA GLY A 19 -6.54 31.71 21.55
C GLY A 19 -7.24 31.00 20.39
N SER A 20 -6.76 29.83 19.97
CA SER A 20 -7.28 29.11 18.80
C SER A 20 -8.70 28.58 19.00
N ALA A 21 -9.55 28.78 18.00
CA ALA A 21 -10.87 28.16 17.93
C ALA A 21 -10.83 26.61 17.89
N MET A 22 -9.66 26.01 17.65
CA MET A 22 -9.47 24.55 17.61
C MET A 22 -9.11 23.94 18.97
N ASN A 23 -8.92 24.74 20.02
CA ASN A 23 -8.44 24.25 21.32
C ASN A 23 -9.29 23.11 21.88
N HIS A 24 -10.62 23.23 21.85
CA HIS A 24 -11.52 22.18 22.33
C HIS A 24 -11.35 20.85 21.56
N LEU A 25 -11.20 20.93 20.23
CA LEU A 25 -10.94 19.75 19.41
C LEU A 25 -9.59 19.12 19.76
N MET A 26 -8.55 19.95 19.94
CA MET A 26 -7.22 19.48 20.32
C MET A 26 -7.23 18.79 21.68
N ASP A 27 -7.99 19.32 22.64
CA ASP A 27 -8.14 18.71 23.97
C ASP A 27 -8.86 17.36 23.89
N LEU A 28 -9.94 17.27 23.11
CA LEU A 28 -10.63 16.00 22.87
C LEU A 28 -9.71 14.98 22.19
N LEU A 29 -8.93 15.39 21.18
CA LEU A 29 -8.00 14.51 20.49
C LEU A 29 -6.89 14.02 21.43
N LYS A 30 -6.27 14.91 22.21
CA LYS A 30 -5.23 14.55 23.19
C LYS A 30 -5.78 13.62 24.28
N LYS A 31 -7.00 13.88 24.76
CA LYS A 31 -7.67 13.07 25.79
C LYS A 31 -7.95 11.64 25.32
N HIS A 32 -8.44 11.49 24.09
CA HIS A 32 -8.89 10.21 23.56
C HIS A 32 -7.80 9.45 22.79
N MET A 33 -6.76 10.13 22.28
CA MET A 33 -5.72 9.55 21.43
C MET A 33 -4.32 9.81 22.02
N LYS A 34 -4.02 9.19 23.16
CA LYS A 34 -2.80 9.42 23.95
C LYS A 34 -1.48 9.22 23.19
N ASN A 35 -1.46 8.38 22.15
CA ASN A 35 -0.25 8.03 21.39
C ASN A 35 -0.18 8.70 20.00
N LEU A 36 -1.00 9.72 19.75
CA LEU A 36 -1.05 10.35 18.43
C LEU A 36 -0.01 11.46 18.31
N ASN A 37 0.85 11.36 17.30
CA ASN A 37 1.84 12.39 17.01
C ASN A 37 1.19 13.56 16.24
N PHE A 38 1.23 14.76 16.79
CA PHE A 38 0.74 15.97 16.12
C PHE A 38 1.89 16.71 15.44
N GLN A 39 1.86 16.74 14.12
CA GLN A 39 2.85 17.45 13.32
C GLN A 39 2.32 18.85 12.98
N GLN A 40 3.01 19.88 13.46
CA GLN A 40 2.65 21.25 13.13
C GLN A 40 3.18 21.64 11.76
N ALA A 41 2.32 22.27 10.95
CA ALA A 41 2.67 22.78 9.63
C ALA A 41 2.25 24.25 9.47
N PRO A 42 3.04 25.08 8.77
CA PRO A 42 2.66 26.47 8.48
C PRO A 42 1.31 26.55 7.77
N ARG A 43 0.44 27.49 8.20
CA ARG A 43 -0.92 27.67 7.66
C ARG A 43 -0.95 27.80 6.13
N ARG A 44 0.07 28.42 5.53
CA ARG A 44 0.24 28.59 4.07
C ARG A 44 0.24 27.28 3.28
N LEU A 45 0.60 26.15 3.89
CA LEU A 45 0.61 24.84 3.23
C LEU A 45 -0.81 24.26 3.06
N PHE A 46 -1.78 24.77 3.81
CA PHE A 46 -3.19 24.38 3.71
C PHE A 46 -3.90 25.26 2.67
N ASN A 47 -3.67 24.97 1.39
CA ASN A 47 -4.22 25.70 0.25
C ASN A 47 -5.00 24.77 -0.68
N ASP A 48 -6.25 25.09 -0.94
CA ASP A 48 -7.19 24.30 -1.76
C ASP A 48 -6.77 24.21 -3.23
N LYS A 49 -6.35 25.34 -3.84
CA LYS A 49 -5.87 25.37 -5.24
C LYS A 49 -4.64 24.48 -5.43
N ASN A 50 -3.72 24.51 -4.47
CA ASN A 50 -2.57 23.61 -4.47
C ASN A 50 -3.02 22.15 -4.29
N GLY A 51 -4.00 21.89 -3.43
CA GLY A 51 -4.59 20.57 -3.22
C GLY A 51 -5.13 19.95 -4.52
N VAL A 52 -5.91 20.72 -5.29
CA VAL A 52 -6.42 20.28 -6.60
C VAL A 52 -5.26 20.00 -7.56
N SER A 53 -4.27 20.89 -7.62
CA SER A 53 -3.10 20.74 -8.51
C SER A 53 -2.31 19.47 -8.18
N ILE A 54 -2.14 19.17 -6.90
CA ILE A 54 -1.50 17.94 -6.42
C ILE A 54 -2.31 16.72 -6.84
N LEU A 55 -3.62 16.71 -6.62
CA LEU A 55 -4.49 15.59 -7.03
C LEU A 55 -4.41 15.33 -8.54
N LEU A 56 -4.46 16.37 -9.38
CA LEU A 56 -4.35 16.23 -10.84
C LEU A 56 -2.97 15.72 -11.28
N ARG A 57 -1.91 15.99 -10.50
CA ARG A 57 -0.55 15.48 -10.75
C ARG A 57 -0.43 14.00 -10.40
N VAL A 58 -0.93 13.58 -9.24
CA VAL A 58 -0.68 12.24 -8.69
C VAL A 58 -1.76 11.21 -9.03
N CYS A 59 -3.01 11.63 -9.24
CA CYS A 59 -4.12 10.72 -9.51
C CYS A 59 -4.24 10.36 -10.98
N HIS A 60 -4.70 9.14 -11.26
CA HIS A 60 -4.95 8.69 -12.62
C HIS A 60 -6.01 9.57 -13.30
N LYS A 61 -5.80 9.91 -14.59
CA LYS A 61 -6.63 10.86 -15.36
C LYS A 61 -8.12 10.52 -15.37
N LYS A 62 -8.48 9.23 -15.26
CA LYS A 62 -9.86 8.74 -15.14
C LYS A 62 -10.64 9.41 -14.01
N TYR A 63 -9.96 9.87 -12.96
CA TYR A 63 -10.60 10.49 -11.80
C TYR A 63 -10.68 12.01 -11.86
N ASN A 64 -10.19 12.66 -12.92
CA ASN A 64 -10.27 14.11 -13.08
C ASN A 64 -11.70 14.66 -12.90
N PRO A 65 -12.76 14.07 -13.50
CA PRO A 65 -14.13 14.55 -13.29
C PRO A 65 -14.55 14.54 -11.81
N ALA A 66 -14.20 13.47 -11.08
CA ALA A 66 -14.51 13.36 -9.66
C ALA A 66 -13.73 14.37 -8.80
N ILE A 67 -12.48 14.68 -9.19
CA ILE A 67 -11.66 15.72 -8.52
C ILE A 67 -12.30 17.10 -8.73
N TYR A 68 -12.72 17.42 -9.96
CA TYR A 68 -13.38 18.70 -10.25
C TYR A 68 -14.75 18.82 -9.57
N ALA A 69 -15.50 17.72 -9.43
CA ALA A 69 -16.78 17.69 -8.72
C ALA A 69 -16.68 18.08 -7.24
N VAL A 70 -15.50 17.99 -6.62
CA VAL A 70 -15.28 18.35 -5.21
C VAL A 70 -14.50 19.65 -5.04
N LYS A 71 -14.36 20.47 -6.09
CA LYS A 71 -13.59 21.73 -6.06
C LYS A 71 -14.05 22.69 -4.95
N GLU A 72 -15.33 22.65 -4.60
CA GLU A 72 -15.91 23.48 -3.53
C GLU A 72 -15.61 22.95 -2.12
N LYS A 73 -15.02 21.76 -1.96
CA LYS A 73 -14.66 21.18 -0.66
C LYS A 73 -13.29 21.70 -0.22
N TYR A 74 -13.18 23.02 -0.03
CA TYR A 74 -11.93 23.74 0.20
C TYR A 74 -11.14 23.24 1.42
N TYR A 75 -11.80 22.84 2.53
CA TYR A 75 -11.12 22.28 3.69
C TYR A 75 -10.45 20.92 3.40
N ALA A 76 -11.13 20.04 2.67
CA ALA A 76 -10.58 18.73 2.32
C ALA A 76 -9.39 18.87 1.37
N LEU A 77 -9.52 19.74 0.35
CA LEU A 77 -8.46 20.02 -0.60
C LEU A 77 -7.24 20.70 0.07
N SER A 78 -7.48 21.63 1.00
CA SER A 78 -6.42 22.24 1.79
C SER A 78 -5.68 21.23 2.66
N ALA A 79 -6.40 20.26 3.26
CA ALA A 79 -5.79 19.19 4.03
C ALA A 79 -4.95 18.25 3.15
N VAL A 80 -5.40 17.95 1.93
CA VAL A 80 -4.62 17.18 0.95
C VAL A 80 -3.31 17.91 0.62
N ALA A 81 -3.35 19.23 0.39
CA ALA A 81 -2.15 20.01 0.10
C ALA A 81 -1.11 19.96 1.23
N ALA A 82 -1.58 20.13 2.48
CA ALA A 82 -0.72 20.05 3.65
C ALA A 82 -0.17 18.64 3.87
N LEU A 83 -0.98 17.61 3.66
CA LEU A 83 -0.57 16.20 3.76
C LEU A 83 0.56 15.88 2.77
N PHE A 84 0.36 16.18 1.49
CA PHE A 84 1.40 15.92 0.48
C PHE A 84 2.65 16.76 0.69
N SER A 85 2.50 18.02 1.14
CA SER A 85 3.66 18.83 1.52
C SER A 85 4.44 18.18 2.68
N HIS A 86 3.75 17.67 3.69
CA HIS A 86 4.40 16.97 4.80
C HIS A 86 5.08 15.67 4.36
N LEU A 87 4.43 14.88 3.50
CA LEU A 87 5.01 13.65 2.95
C LEU A 87 6.29 13.96 2.14
N GLU A 88 6.26 14.97 1.28
CA GLU A 88 7.39 15.32 0.42
C GLU A 88 8.53 16.01 1.18
N TYR A 89 8.24 16.95 2.08
CA TYR A 89 9.27 17.74 2.76
C TYR A 89 9.77 17.12 4.07
N SER A 90 8.92 16.42 4.82
CA SER A 90 9.29 15.88 6.13
C SER A 90 9.59 14.38 6.09
N MET A 91 8.89 13.62 5.24
CA MET A 91 9.03 12.16 5.17
C MET A 91 9.86 11.69 3.97
N ASP A 92 10.22 12.59 3.05
CA ASP A 92 10.92 12.28 1.79
C ASP A 92 10.19 11.23 0.93
N VAL A 93 8.85 11.26 0.97
CA VAL A 93 7.96 10.33 0.26
C VAL A 93 7.33 11.07 -0.91
N PHE A 94 7.64 10.64 -2.14
CA PHE A 94 7.06 11.19 -3.36
C PHE A 94 6.18 10.16 -4.03
N TYR A 95 5.08 10.58 -4.67
CA TYR A 95 4.25 9.64 -5.44
C TYR A 95 4.49 9.80 -6.94
N SER A 96 4.50 8.68 -7.65
CA SER A 96 4.62 8.68 -9.10
C SER A 96 3.37 9.33 -9.73
N PRO A 97 3.52 10.21 -10.74
CA PRO A 97 2.39 10.87 -11.38
C PRO A 97 1.38 9.86 -11.93
N LYS A 98 0.09 10.19 -11.83
CA LYS A 98 -1.03 9.42 -12.39
C LYS A 98 -1.19 7.97 -11.88
N THR A 99 -0.63 7.65 -10.72
CA THR A 99 -0.71 6.29 -10.13
C THR A 99 -1.79 6.13 -9.08
N LEU A 100 -2.27 7.23 -8.48
CA LEU A 100 -3.20 7.15 -7.37
C LEU A 100 -4.66 7.11 -7.82
N LYS A 101 -5.47 6.33 -7.10
CA LYS A 101 -6.94 6.35 -7.20
C LYS A 101 -7.50 7.44 -6.30
N PHE A 102 -8.41 8.25 -6.83
CA PHE A 102 -9.15 9.24 -6.05
C PHE A 102 -10.55 8.73 -5.71
N ILE A 103 -10.95 8.88 -4.45
CA ILE A 103 -12.29 8.56 -3.96
C ILE A 103 -12.72 9.69 -3.01
N TYR A 104 -13.88 10.27 -3.28
CA TYR A 104 -14.56 11.16 -2.35
C TYR A 104 -15.69 10.40 -1.67
N SER A 105 -15.76 10.47 -0.34
CA SER A 105 -16.80 9.82 0.44
C SER A 105 -17.45 10.83 1.38
N ALA A 106 -18.73 11.11 1.18
CA ALA A 106 -19.57 11.77 2.16
C ALA A 106 -20.06 10.71 3.17
N GLY A 107 -20.00 10.99 4.47
CA GLY A 107 -20.29 10.04 5.55
C GLY A 107 -21.76 9.61 5.70
N ILE A 108 -22.53 9.58 4.61
CA ILE A 108 -23.99 9.40 4.61
C ILE A 108 -24.37 7.90 4.59
N GLN A 109 -23.50 7.00 4.11
CA GLN A 109 -23.82 5.58 3.91
C GLN A 109 -23.25 4.64 4.98
N SER A 110 -22.94 5.17 6.16
CA SER A 110 -22.37 4.41 7.25
C SER A 110 -22.78 4.91 8.61
N THR A 111 -22.89 3.99 9.57
CA THR A 111 -23.14 4.34 10.97
C THR A 111 -21.90 4.97 11.59
N LEU A 112 -22.05 6.19 12.13
CA LEU A 112 -21.00 6.84 12.90
C LEU A 112 -21.01 6.29 14.33
N LEU A 113 -20.02 5.47 14.67
CA LEU A 113 -19.79 5.02 16.04
C LEU A 113 -18.91 6.03 16.77
N ASP A 114 -19.41 6.55 17.89
CA ASP A 114 -18.63 7.43 18.74
C ASP A 114 -17.56 6.64 19.51
N PHE A 115 -16.65 7.40 20.14
CA PHE A 115 -15.58 6.81 20.94
C PHE A 115 -16.13 5.97 22.10
N ARG A 116 -17.18 6.46 22.78
CA ARG A 116 -17.71 5.80 23.99
C ARG A 116 -18.34 4.46 23.64
N CYS A 117 -19.11 4.37 22.55
CA CYS A 117 -19.66 3.13 22.04
C CYS A 117 -18.53 2.16 21.65
N THR A 118 -17.51 2.63 20.93
CA THR A 118 -16.37 1.78 20.52
C THR A 118 -15.66 1.13 21.72
N SER A 119 -15.45 1.89 22.80
CA SER A 119 -14.81 1.40 24.02
C SER A 119 -15.73 0.49 24.85
N ARG A 120 -17.02 0.83 24.97
CA ARG A 120 -17.99 0.03 25.74
C ARG A 120 -18.29 -1.32 25.10
N LEU A 121 -18.32 -1.37 23.77
CA LEU A 121 -18.48 -2.60 22.99
C LEU A 121 -17.15 -3.37 22.81
N GLU A 122 -16.04 -2.86 23.35
CA GLU A 122 -14.69 -3.42 23.20
C GLU A 122 -14.36 -3.81 21.76
N LEU A 123 -14.73 -2.96 20.79
CA LEU A 123 -14.59 -3.30 19.37
C LEU A 123 -13.11 -3.49 19.00
N ILE A 124 -12.25 -2.61 19.54
CA ILE A 124 -10.83 -2.52 19.23
C ILE A 124 -9.95 -2.65 20.47
N THR A 125 -10.32 -1.98 21.56
CA THR A 125 -9.58 -1.94 22.82
C THR A 125 -10.37 -2.69 23.88
N SER A 126 -9.74 -3.61 24.59
CA SER A 126 -10.38 -4.28 25.73
C SER A 126 -10.17 -3.47 27.00
N ASN A 127 -11.19 -3.41 27.85
CA ASN A 127 -11.11 -2.78 29.17
C ASN A 127 -10.79 -3.81 30.27
N CYS A 128 -11.00 -5.11 29.99
CA CYS A 128 -10.84 -6.21 30.94
C CYS A 128 -9.78 -7.24 30.52
N ASN A 129 -8.86 -6.85 29.63
CA ASN A 129 -7.81 -7.71 29.06
C ASN A 129 -8.36 -9.01 28.41
N ARG A 130 -9.56 -8.93 27.83
CA ARG A 130 -10.20 -10.01 27.07
C ARG A 130 -10.02 -9.81 25.57
N LYS A 131 -10.36 -10.83 24.78
CA LYS A 131 -10.37 -10.71 23.31
C LYS A 131 -11.43 -9.68 22.89
N THR A 132 -11.01 -8.72 22.08
CA THR A 132 -11.89 -7.72 21.45
C THR A 132 -12.66 -8.33 20.28
N LEU A 133 -13.75 -7.68 19.86
CA LEU A 133 -14.53 -8.17 18.70
C LEU A 133 -13.66 -8.26 17.44
N HIS A 134 -12.81 -7.26 17.21
CA HIS A 134 -11.85 -7.30 16.09
C HIS A 134 -10.87 -8.47 16.21
N SER A 135 -10.36 -8.76 17.41
CA SER A 135 -9.44 -9.90 17.62
C SER A 135 -10.11 -11.24 17.27
N ILE A 136 -11.37 -11.42 17.68
CA ILE A 136 -12.15 -12.64 17.40
C ILE A 136 -12.41 -12.78 15.89
N LEU A 137 -12.93 -11.74 15.24
CA LEU A 137 -13.29 -11.79 13.82
C LEU A 137 -12.09 -11.86 12.88
N SER A 138 -10.95 -11.29 13.28
CA SER A 138 -9.75 -11.24 12.45
C SER A 138 -8.75 -12.37 12.69
N GLN A 139 -9.00 -13.24 13.68
CA GLN A 139 -8.07 -14.30 14.10
C GLN A 139 -7.66 -15.21 12.93
N ASN A 140 -8.62 -15.62 12.10
CA ASN A 140 -8.40 -16.48 10.94
C ASN A 140 -8.12 -15.68 9.66
N CYS A 141 -8.16 -14.35 9.67
CA CYS A 141 -7.87 -13.58 8.47
C CYS A 141 -6.36 -13.62 8.17
N VAL A 142 -5.99 -14.10 6.98
CA VAL A 142 -4.59 -14.33 6.62
C VAL A 142 -3.88 -13.04 6.20
N SER A 143 -4.56 -12.19 5.42
CA SER A 143 -3.96 -10.97 4.88
C SER A 143 -4.08 -9.78 5.84
N SER A 144 -3.00 -9.00 5.96
CA SER A 144 -2.99 -7.74 6.72
C SER A 144 -4.06 -6.76 6.22
N GLY A 145 -4.24 -6.68 4.90
CA GLY A 145 -5.30 -5.91 4.25
C GLY A 145 -6.70 -6.36 4.68
N GLY A 146 -6.96 -7.67 4.76
CA GLY A 146 -8.21 -8.21 5.28
C GLY A 146 -8.46 -7.87 6.74
N LYS A 147 -7.44 -7.99 7.62
CA LYS A 147 -7.55 -7.59 9.03
C LYS A 147 -7.90 -6.10 9.19
N ARG A 148 -7.32 -5.23 8.34
CA ARG A 148 -7.64 -3.80 8.31
C ARG A 148 -9.04 -3.52 7.76
N LEU A 149 -9.47 -4.27 6.74
CA LEU A 149 -10.83 -4.15 6.18
C LEU A 149 -11.89 -4.54 7.21
N ILE A 150 -11.67 -5.63 7.96
CA ILE A 150 -12.54 -6.05 9.07
C ILE A 150 -12.60 -4.95 10.12
N ARG A 151 -11.44 -4.41 10.52
CA ARG A 151 -11.37 -3.28 11.46
C ARG A 151 -12.18 -2.08 10.99
N ALA A 152 -12.01 -1.68 9.73
CA ALA A 152 -12.73 -0.55 9.14
C ALA A 152 -14.24 -0.81 9.07
N THR A 153 -14.65 -2.04 8.75
CA THR A 153 -16.05 -2.45 8.65
C THR A 153 -16.75 -2.47 10.01
N ILE A 154 -16.07 -2.91 11.07
CA ILE A 154 -16.61 -2.90 12.44
C ILE A 154 -16.79 -1.46 12.95
N LEU A 155 -15.83 -0.58 12.63
CA LEU A 155 -15.83 0.82 13.08
C LEU A 155 -16.76 1.72 12.27
N GLU A 156 -17.08 1.33 11.04
CA GLU A 156 -17.98 2.05 10.15
C GLU A 156 -18.88 1.06 9.40
N PRO A 157 -19.88 0.48 10.09
CA PRO A 157 -20.84 -0.43 9.47
C PRO A 157 -21.61 0.26 8.35
N SER A 158 -21.84 -0.46 7.24
CA SER A 158 -22.59 0.09 6.11
C SER A 158 -24.08 0.16 6.43
N LEU A 159 -24.75 1.22 5.97
CA LEU A 159 -26.21 1.36 5.98
C LEU A 159 -26.84 0.95 4.64
N ASN A 160 -26.02 0.63 3.64
CA ASN A 160 -26.51 0.28 2.31
C ASN A 160 -26.94 -1.19 2.28
N ALA A 161 -28.26 -1.42 2.15
CA ALA A 161 -28.85 -2.75 2.10
C ALA A 161 -28.24 -3.65 1.01
N THR A 162 -27.87 -3.11 -0.16
CA THR A 162 -27.27 -3.91 -1.22
C THR A 162 -25.90 -4.43 -0.78
N VAL A 163 -25.07 -3.57 -0.20
CA VAL A 163 -23.74 -3.95 0.31
C VAL A 163 -23.84 -4.97 1.44
N ILE A 164 -24.83 -4.83 2.32
CA ILE A 164 -25.07 -5.78 3.42
C ILE A 164 -25.47 -7.14 2.85
N ASN A 165 -26.49 -7.16 1.98
CA ASN A 165 -27.00 -8.40 1.39
C ASN A 165 -25.96 -9.09 0.52
N ASP A 166 -25.17 -8.35 -0.27
CA ASP A 166 -24.09 -8.91 -1.07
C ASP A 166 -23.05 -9.61 -0.18
N ARG A 167 -22.68 -9.01 0.96
CA ARG A 167 -21.77 -9.63 1.92
C ARG A 167 -22.36 -10.87 2.58
N LEU A 168 -23.64 -10.83 2.95
CA LEU A 168 -24.33 -11.99 3.52
C LEU A 168 -24.41 -13.14 2.51
N ASN A 169 -24.74 -12.84 1.25
CA ASN A 169 -24.77 -13.83 0.17
C ASN A 169 -23.41 -14.49 -0.04
N ILE A 170 -22.31 -13.71 -0.02
CA ILE A 170 -20.95 -14.27 -0.09
C ILE A 170 -20.68 -15.21 1.09
N VAL A 171 -21.02 -14.80 2.32
CA VAL A 171 -20.78 -15.62 3.52
C VAL A 171 -21.60 -16.90 3.47
N GLN A 172 -22.87 -16.82 3.10
CA GLN A 172 -23.76 -17.97 2.97
C GLN A 172 -23.19 -18.97 1.95
N GLU A 173 -22.76 -18.48 0.79
CA GLU A 173 -22.15 -19.33 -0.23
C GLU A 173 -20.86 -20.01 0.26
N LEU A 174 -19.99 -19.29 0.98
CA LEU A 174 -18.77 -19.88 1.55
C LEU A 174 -19.07 -20.94 2.62
N ILE A 175 -20.18 -20.81 3.35
CA ILE A 175 -20.62 -21.80 4.34
C ILE A 175 -21.23 -23.03 3.66
N GLU A 176 -22.00 -22.86 2.59
CA GLU A 176 -22.61 -23.99 1.86
C GLU A 176 -21.57 -24.83 1.12
N ASN A 177 -20.45 -24.22 0.75
CA ASN A 177 -19.37 -24.81 -0.03
C ASN A 177 -18.15 -25.17 0.86
N VAL A 178 -18.38 -25.82 2.00
CA VAL A 178 -17.31 -26.21 2.95
C VAL A 178 -16.24 -27.10 2.31
N ASP A 179 -16.62 -27.93 1.34
CA ASP A 179 -15.66 -28.76 0.61
C ASP A 179 -14.68 -27.91 -0.22
N TYR A 180 -15.02 -26.71 -0.67
CA TYR A 180 -14.07 -25.79 -1.32
C TYR A 180 -13.16 -25.11 -0.31
N LEU A 181 -13.62 -25.02 0.94
CA LEU A 181 -12.75 -24.68 2.04
C LEU A 181 -11.74 -25.83 2.28
N MET A 182 -12.07 -27.10 2.04
CA MET A 182 -11.24 -28.23 2.50
C MET A 182 -10.56 -29.08 1.40
N ASN A 183 -11.03 -29.12 0.15
CA ASN A 183 -10.68 -30.16 -0.84
C ASN A 183 -10.21 -29.64 -2.21
N LEU A 184 -8.95 -29.94 -2.54
CA LEU A 184 -8.43 -30.60 -3.78
C LEU A 184 -6.89 -30.77 -3.63
N SER A 185 -6.39 -31.82 -2.95
CA SER A 185 -6.03 -33.20 -3.36
C SER A 185 -4.64 -33.37 -4.02
N VAL A 186 -3.65 -33.94 -3.29
CA VAL A 186 -2.80 -35.12 -3.64
C VAL A 186 -2.06 -35.61 -2.37
N GLY A 187 -2.33 -36.84 -1.92
CA GLY A 187 -1.31 -37.73 -1.31
C GLY A 187 -0.91 -37.61 0.17
N LEU A 188 -1.20 -36.53 0.88
CA LEU A 188 -0.92 -36.46 2.33
C LEU A 188 -2.15 -35.95 3.08
N PHE A 189 -2.74 -36.82 3.89
CA PHE A 189 -3.62 -36.45 4.97
C PHE A 189 -2.86 -35.51 5.91
N VAL A 190 -3.00 -34.19 5.72
CA VAL A 190 -2.48 -33.20 6.66
C VAL A 190 -3.65 -32.77 7.55
N PRO A 191 -3.62 -33.05 8.86
CA PRO A 191 -4.61 -32.52 9.78
C PRO A 191 -4.30 -31.03 9.98
N SER A 192 -4.92 -30.17 9.18
CA SER A 192 -4.78 -28.72 9.32
C SER A 192 -6.15 -28.06 9.21
N PRO A 193 -6.55 -27.19 10.16
CA PRO A 193 -7.89 -26.58 10.21
C PRO A 193 -8.12 -25.48 9.16
N HIS A 194 -7.35 -25.45 8.08
CA HIS A 194 -7.40 -24.40 7.06
C HIS A 194 -7.65 -25.00 5.67
N SER A 195 -8.81 -24.73 5.07
CA SER A 195 -8.80 -23.70 4.03
C SER A 195 -7.90 -23.87 2.78
N TYR A 196 -8.14 -24.68 1.72
CA TYR A 196 -7.36 -24.56 0.45
C TYR A 196 -7.30 -23.11 -0.05
N PHE A 197 -8.45 -22.45 -0.11
CA PHE A 197 -8.55 -21.04 -0.44
C PHE A 197 -7.73 -20.15 0.50
N GLN A 198 -7.72 -20.49 1.79
CA GLN A 198 -6.95 -19.77 2.81
C GLN A 198 -5.44 -19.98 2.70
N ILE A 199 -4.99 -21.18 2.32
CA ILE A 199 -3.60 -21.50 2.01
C ILE A 199 -3.16 -20.72 0.77
N LEU A 200 -4.00 -20.67 -0.26
CA LEU A 200 -3.73 -19.87 -1.46
C LEU A 200 -3.59 -18.38 -1.11
N LEU A 201 -4.53 -17.83 -0.34
CA LEU A 201 -4.45 -16.45 0.16
C LEU A 201 -3.20 -16.19 1.04
N ALA A 202 -2.70 -17.21 1.74
CA ALA A 202 -1.48 -17.12 2.54
C ALA A 202 -0.19 -17.00 1.71
N LYS A 203 -0.22 -17.45 0.44
CA LYS A 203 0.91 -17.32 -0.48
C LYS A 203 1.05 -15.90 -1.03
N PHE A 204 -0.04 -15.12 -1.07
CA PHE A 204 0.02 -13.75 -1.55
C PHE A 204 0.89 -12.89 -0.63
N PRO A 205 1.90 -12.18 -1.16
CA PRO A 205 2.67 -11.23 -0.38
C PRO A 205 1.78 -10.07 0.07
N ASN A 206 2.25 -9.33 1.08
CA ASN A 206 1.51 -8.18 1.57
C ASN A 206 1.46 -7.09 0.47
N VAL A 207 0.25 -6.86 -0.08
CA VAL A 207 -0.01 -5.87 -1.14
C VAL A 207 0.44 -4.45 -0.76
N ASP A 208 0.54 -4.11 0.53
CA ASP A 208 1.08 -2.81 0.96
C ASP A 208 2.55 -2.61 0.53
N SER A 209 3.32 -3.69 0.53
CA SER A 209 4.70 -3.65 0.05
C SER A 209 4.76 -3.35 -1.45
N ILE A 210 3.74 -3.78 -2.21
CA ILE A 210 3.61 -3.51 -3.64
C ILE A 210 3.18 -2.06 -3.88
N LEU A 211 2.29 -1.49 -3.04
CA LEU A 211 1.89 -0.08 -3.15
C LEU A 211 3.06 0.89 -2.99
N SER A 212 4.15 0.47 -2.34
CA SER A 212 5.34 1.31 -2.23
C SER A 212 6.08 1.54 -3.56
N PHE A 213 5.77 0.81 -4.64
CA PHE A 213 6.22 1.17 -6.00
C PHE A 213 5.60 2.47 -6.51
N CYS A 214 4.42 2.84 -6.00
CA CYS A 214 3.84 4.15 -6.28
C CYS A 214 4.64 5.26 -5.58
N VAL A 215 5.49 4.92 -4.60
CA VAL A 215 6.37 5.85 -3.90
C VAL A 215 7.70 5.94 -4.64
N LYS A 216 7.96 7.08 -5.27
CA LYS A 216 9.27 7.48 -5.76
C LYS A 216 10.15 7.82 -4.55
N LEU A 217 11.35 7.25 -4.55
CA LEU A 217 12.45 7.81 -3.76
C LEU A 217 12.87 9.12 -4.42
N SER A 218 13.27 10.09 -3.62
CA SER A 218 13.93 11.30 -4.07
C SER A 218 15.02 10.93 -5.10
N ASN A 219 14.75 11.31 -6.36
CA ASN A 219 15.45 11.02 -7.62
C ASN A 219 16.70 10.10 -7.60
N ILE A 220 16.59 9.01 -8.36
CA ILE A 220 17.60 8.66 -9.36
C ILE A 220 17.03 9.19 -10.69
N ASP A 221 17.61 10.29 -11.17
CA ASP A 221 17.50 10.88 -12.51
C ASP A 221 16.10 10.96 -13.16
N ALA A 222 15.42 12.10 -12.99
CA ALA A 222 14.54 12.57 -14.05
C ALA A 222 15.43 13.16 -15.16
N PRO A 223 15.36 12.67 -16.42
CA PRO A 223 16.02 13.34 -17.52
C PRO A 223 15.49 14.77 -17.56
N ARG A 224 16.41 15.73 -17.53
CA ARG A 224 16.13 17.13 -17.81
C ARG A 224 15.46 17.15 -19.17
N SER A 225 14.17 17.47 -19.23
CA SER A 225 13.52 17.80 -20.48
C SER A 225 14.10 19.14 -20.95
N THR A 226 15.18 19.07 -21.72
CA THR A 226 15.45 20.02 -22.78
C THR A 226 14.43 19.71 -23.87
N SER A 227 13.31 20.42 -23.83
CA SER A 227 12.50 20.66 -25.02
C SER A 227 12.31 22.16 -25.06
N GLU A 228 13.22 22.81 -25.76
CA GLU A 228 12.97 24.12 -26.36
C GLU A 228 11.72 23.97 -27.22
N ASP A 229 10.70 24.77 -26.92
CA ASP A 229 9.79 25.26 -27.94
C ASP A 229 9.27 26.65 -27.51
N PRO A 230 9.38 27.67 -28.38
CA PRO A 230 9.05 29.04 -28.07
C PRO A 230 7.57 29.32 -28.36
N ASN A 231 6.90 29.95 -27.40
CA ASN A 231 5.65 30.72 -27.50
C ASN A 231 4.66 30.33 -26.40
N PHE A 232 4.83 30.95 -25.22
CA PHE A 232 3.67 31.36 -24.44
C PHE A 232 3.99 32.72 -23.80
N THR A 233 3.28 33.72 -24.33
CA THR A 233 3.35 35.13 -24.00
C THR A 233 3.08 35.39 -22.52
N GLU A 234 3.86 36.35 -22.02
CA GLU A 234 3.89 36.89 -20.67
C GLU A 234 2.51 37.33 -20.16
N ILE A 235 2.17 36.90 -18.94
CA ILE A 235 1.32 37.68 -18.04
C ILE A 235 2.07 37.80 -16.71
N SER A 236 2.75 38.93 -16.61
CA SER A 236 2.98 39.76 -15.41
C SER A 236 3.28 39.04 -14.09
N SER A 237 4.59 38.97 -13.85
CA SER A 237 5.26 38.86 -12.57
C SER A 237 4.68 39.74 -11.47
N ASN A 238 4.40 39.13 -10.31
CA ASN A 238 4.71 39.75 -9.02
C ASN A 238 5.12 38.66 -8.00
N SER A 239 6.44 38.62 -7.77
CA SER A 239 7.15 38.19 -6.55
C SER A 239 6.74 36.88 -5.86
N ILE A 240 6.96 35.74 -6.53
CA ILE A 240 7.31 34.50 -5.82
C ILE A 240 8.84 34.42 -5.80
N SER A 241 9.42 34.78 -4.66
CA SER A 241 10.84 34.57 -4.38
C SER A 241 11.18 33.11 -4.68
N THR A 242 11.94 32.88 -5.75
CA THR A 242 12.62 31.63 -6.03
C THR A 242 13.67 31.44 -4.94
N ARG A 243 13.25 30.96 -3.76
CA ARG A 243 14.20 30.35 -2.82
C ARG A 243 14.73 29.11 -3.53
N LYS A 244 15.94 29.24 -4.07
CA LYS A 244 16.85 28.13 -4.35
C LYS A 244 16.70 27.12 -3.22
N ARG A 245 16.31 25.89 -3.56
CA ARG A 245 16.29 24.79 -2.59
C ARG A 245 17.70 24.72 -1.97
N PRO A 246 17.85 24.67 -0.63
CA PRO A 246 19.08 24.16 -0.05
C PRO A 246 19.31 22.76 -0.63
N ALA A 247 20.56 22.40 -0.88
CA ALA A 247 20.97 21.06 -1.32
C ALA A 247 20.60 20.01 -0.25
N ALA A 248 19.32 19.70 -0.13
CA ALA A 248 18.78 18.81 0.88
C ALA A 248 18.94 17.36 0.37
N TYR A 249 19.85 16.65 1.03
CA TYR A 249 20.06 15.21 1.01
C TYR A 249 20.48 14.61 -0.34
N MET A 250 21.80 14.59 -0.60
CA MET A 250 22.34 13.47 -1.39
C MET A 250 22.12 12.20 -0.57
N MET A 251 21.31 11.28 -1.10
CA MET A 251 21.09 9.98 -0.48
C MET A 251 22.43 9.27 -0.30
N THR A 252 22.74 8.82 0.90
CA THR A 252 24.02 8.12 1.15
C THR A 252 24.07 6.82 0.33
N ARG A 253 25.27 6.37 -0.05
CA ARG A 253 25.46 5.10 -0.78
C ARG A 253 24.78 3.92 -0.08
N ILE A 254 24.80 3.91 1.25
CA ILE A 254 24.11 2.90 2.08
C ILE A 254 22.59 2.96 1.91
N GLN A 255 22.00 4.16 1.92
CA GLN A 255 20.56 4.34 1.71
C GLN A 255 20.13 3.96 0.29
N MET A 256 20.96 4.28 -0.71
CA MET A 256 20.72 3.85 -2.09
C MET A 256 20.70 2.33 -2.22
N LEU A 257 21.67 1.63 -1.62
CA LEU A 257 21.73 0.16 -1.64
C LEU A 257 20.53 -0.48 -0.95
N LYS A 258 20.19 -0.03 0.27
CA LYS A 258 19.00 -0.52 0.99
C LYS A 258 17.71 -0.33 0.17
N SER A 259 17.61 0.80 -0.51
CA SER A 259 16.46 1.12 -1.35
C SER A 259 16.39 0.26 -2.61
N ALA A 260 17.52 0.01 -3.26
CA ALA A 260 17.61 -0.87 -4.42
C ALA A 260 17.23 -2.31 -4.05
N GLU A 261 17.75 -2.81 -2.92
CA GLU A 261 17.42 -4.13 -2.39
C GLU A 261 15.93 -4.27 -2.05
N GLN A 262 15.35 -3.21 -1.48
CA GLN A 262 13.92 -3.15 -1.19
C GLN A 262 13.09 -3.22 -2.48
N ARG A 263 13.43 -2.44 -3.52
CA ARG A 263 12.73 -2.49 -4.82
C ARG A 263 12.82 -3.87 -5.46
N LEU A 264 13.98 -4.52 -5.38
CA LEU A 264 14.17 -5.88 -5.89
C LEU A 264 13.26 -6.88 -5.18
N THR A 265 13.20 -6.81 -3.85
CA THR A 265 12.32 -7.64 -3.02
C THR A 265 10.84 -7.43 -3.38
N GLN A 266 10.46 -6.18 -3.66
CA GLN A 266 9.10 -5.85 -4.06
C GLN A 266 8.80 -6.35 -5.48
N MET A 267 9.76 -6.33 -6.39
CA MET A 267 9.57 -6.81 -7.76
C MET A 267 9.36 -8.33 -7.77
N ILE A 268 10.15 -9.06 -6.98
CA ILE A 268 9.95 -10.50 -6.74
C ILE A 268 8.55 -10.75 -6.16
N SER A 269 8.08 -9.89 -5.25
CA SER A 269 6.74 -9.98 -4.67
C SER A 269 5.64 -9.74 -5.70
N ILE A 270 5.81 -8.76 -6.62
CA ILE A 270 4.86 -8.54 -7.72
C ILE A 270 4.83 -9.75 -8.65
N LYS A 271 5.99 -10.24 -9.09
CA LYS A 271 6.08 -11.42 -9.97
C LYS A 271 5.31 -12.58 -9.38
N HIS A 272 5.57 -12.89 -8.11
CA HIS A 272 4.86 -13.95 -7.40
C HIS A 272 3.36 -13.68 -7.27
N CYS A 273 2.95 -12.44 -6.99
CA CYS A 273 1.54 -12.05 -6.98
C CYS A 273 0.85 -12.35 -8.32
N LEU A 274 1.48 -12.00 -9.43
CA LEU A 274 0.93 -12.20 -10.78
C LEU A 274 0.80 -13.69 -11.13
N GLU A 275 1.79 -14.51 -10.74
CA GLU A 275 1.76 -15.96 -10.91
C GLU A 275 0.60 -16.63 -10.13
N LEU A 276 0.22 -16.08 -8.98
CA LEU A 276 -0.86 -16.63 -8.15
C LEU A 276 -2.27 -16.20 -8.60
N ILE A 277 -2.40 -15.16 -9.44
CA ILE A 277 -3.71 -14.66 -9.88
C ILE A 277 -4.52 -15.72 -10.65
N PRO A 278 -3.95 -16.49 -11.60
CA PRO A 278 -4.68 -17.56 -12.29
C PRO A 278 -5.25 -18.60 -11.34
N ASP A 279 -4.49 -19.01 -10.32
CA ASP A 279 -4.95 -19.97 -9.32
C ASP A 279 -6.05 -19.37 -8.43
N LEU A 280 -5.97 -18.08 -8.11
CA LEU A 280 -7.03 -17.37 -7.41
C LEU A 280 -8.31 -17.29 -8.24
N VAL A 281 -8.19 -17.00 -9.54
CA VAL A 281 -9.33 -16.98 -10.46
C VAL A 281 -9.98 -18.35 -10.57
N LYS A 282 -9.18 -19.43 -10.70
CA LYS A 282 -9.70 -20.81 -10.68
C LYS A 282 -10.44 -21.11 -9.38
N ALA A 283 -9.82 -20.83 -8.24
CA ALA A 283 -10.43 -21.07 -6.94
C ALA A 283 -11.74 -20.29 -6.73
N LEU A 284 -11.80 -19.03 -7.18
CA LEU A 284 -13.01 -18.22 -7.13
C LEU A 284 -14.09 -18.74 -8.07
N ASN A 285 -13.75 -19.11 -9.32
CA ASN A 285 -14.71 -19.67 -10.28
C ASN A 285 -15.33 -20.99 -9.82
N MET A 286 -14.54 -21.83 -9.16
CA MET A 286 -15.02 -23.07 -8.54
C MET A 286 -16.03 -22.79 -7.42
N ALA A 287 -15.81 -21.71 -6.66
CA ALA A 287 -16.63 -21.34 -5.52
C ALA A 287 -17.85 -20.46 -5.88
N SER A 288 -17.98 -19.96 -7.11
CA SER A 288 -18.88 -18.85 -7.42
C SER A 288 -20.17 -19.25 -8.13
N ARG A 289 -21.28 -19.14 -7.41
CA ARG A 289 -22.68 -19.12 -7.85
C ARG A 289 -23.33 -17.76 -7.55
N CYS A 290 -22.83 -16.97 -6.60
CA CYS A 290 -23.34 -15.61 -6.32
C CYS A 290 -22.69 -14.51 -7.19
N LYS A 291 -23.50 -13.52 -7.58
CA LYS A 291 -23.05 -12.35 -8.38
C LYS A 291 -21.89 -11.56 -7.73
N PRO A 292 -21.88 -11.30 -6.40
CA PRO A 292 -20.78 -10.56 -5.78
C PRO A 292 -19.42 -11.23 -5.90
N LEU A 293 -19.31 -12.56 -5.76
CA LEU A 293 -18.03 -13.28 -5.94
C LEU A 293 -17.57 -13.23 -7.41
N LEU A 294 -18.50 -13.41 -8.36
CA LEU A 294 -18.21 -13.27 -9.79
C LEU A 294 -17.68 -11.88 -10.14
N SER A 295 -18.15 -10.83 -9.46
CA SER A 295 -17.62 -9.48 -9.68
C SER A 295 -16.12 -9.35 -9.36
N PHE A 296 -15.60 -10.12 -8.40
CA PHE A 296 -14.16 -10.16 -8.13
C PHE A 296 -13.39 -10.85 -9.26
N VAL A 297 -13.93 -11.94 -9.79
CA VAL A 297 -13.35 -12.62 -10.97
C VAL A 297 -13.33 -11.68 -12.18
N GLU A 298 -14.42 -10.97 -12.44
CA GLU A 298 -14.47 -9.97 -13.51
C GLU A 298 -13.43 -8.87 -13.33
N VAL A 299 -13.19 -8.42 -12.10
CA VAL A 299 -12.16 -7.40 -11.81
C VAL A 299 -10.76 -7.96 -12.07
N LEU A 300 -10.50 -9.21 -11.68
CA LEU A 300 -9.22 -9.87 -11.96
C LEU A 300 -9.02 -10.09 -13.46
N ASN A 301 -10.05 -10.44 -14.22
CA ASN A 301 -9.92 -10.68 -15.66
C ASN A 301 -9.84 -9.39 -16.51
N LYS A 302 -10.11 -8.20 -15.95
CA LYS A 302 -10.05 -6.93 -16.69
C LYS A 302 -8.63 -6.46 -17.00
N CYS A 303 -7.62 -6.98 -16.32
CA CYS A 303 -6.24 -6.58 -16.50
C CYS A 303 -5.46 -7.68 -17.22
N ASP A 304 -4.65 -7.28 -18.20
CA ASP A 304 -3.72 -8.19 -18.88
C ASP A 304 -2.46 -8.43 -18.02
N TYR A 305 -2.63 -9.25 -16.99
CA TYR A 305 -1.54 -9.66 -16.11
C TYR A 305 -0.50 -10.53 -16.82
N ALA A 306 -0.87 -11.22 -17.89
CA ALA A 306 0.03 -12.07 -18.66
C ALA A 306 1.09 -11.23 -19.37
N SER A 307 0.69 -10.15 -20.06
CA SER A 307 1.63 -9.21 -20.68
C SER A 307 2.56 -8.55 -19.66
N LEU A 308 2.07 -8.27 -18.45
CA LEU A 308 2.90 -7.71 -17.39
C LEU A 308 3.91 -8.74 -16.85
N LEU A 309 3.48 -9.99 -16.67
CA LEU A 309 4.34 -11.08 -16.22
C LEU A 309 5.45 -11.35 -17.24
N LEU A 310 5.13 -11.40 -18.53
CA LEU A 310 6.11 -11.58 -19.61
C LEU A 310 7.19 -10.50 -19.60
N LYS A 311 6.82 -9.22 -19.39
CA LYS A 311 7.79 -8.12 -19.28
C LYS A 311 8.71 -8.25 -18.07
N ILE A 312 8.22 -8.83 -16.98
CA ILE A 312 9.04 -9.07 -15.79
C ILE A 312 9.94 -10.28 -16.04
N GLU A 313 9.40 -11.36 -16.60
CA GLU A 313 10.16 -12.57 -16.91
C GLU A 313 11.25 -12.34 -17.95
N ASP A 314 11.12 -11.39 -18.87
CA ASP A 314 12.19 -11.03 -19.81
C ASP A 314 13.48 -10.59 -19.10
N ILE A 315 13.36 -9.94 -17.95
CA ILE A 315 14.48 -9.39 -17.17
C ILE A 315 14.84 -10.28 -15.98
N PHE A 316 13.85 -10.93 -15.36
CA PHE A 316 13.99 -11.68 -14.12
C PHE A 316 13.98 -13.20 -14.34
N ASN A 317 14.69 -13.93 -13.48
CA ASN A 317 14.65 -15.39 -13.47
C ASN A 317 13.26 -15.92 -13.06
N SER A 318 12.84 -17.03 -13.69
CA SER A 318 11.53 -17.67 -13.45
C SER A 318 11.39 -18.20 -12.03
N ASP A 319 12.48 -18.55 -11.35
CA ASP A 319 12.42 -19.33 -10.11
C ASP A 319 12.30 -18.47 -8.84
N LEU A 320 12.22 -17.15 -9.00
CA LEU A 320 12.17 -16.21 -7.88
C LEU A 320 10.84 -16.29 -7.14
N LYS A 321 10.93 -16.59 -5.83
CA LYS A 321 9.77 -16.67 -4.93
C LYS A 321 10.07 -16.02 -3.58
N PRO A 322 9.14 -15.23 -3.03
CA PRO A 322 9.35 -14.59 -1.74
C PRO A 322 9.52 -15.66 -0.64
N THR A 323 10.72 -15.69 -0.07
CA THR A 323 11.13 -16.67 0.93
C THR A 323 11.36 -16.01 2.30
N LYS A 324 10.98 -16.69 3.39
CA LYS A 324 11.16 -16.15 4.76
C LYS A 324 12.60 -16.21 5.26
N SER A 325 13.41 -17.13 4.71
CA SER A 325 14.82 -17.26 5.05
C SER A 325 15.62 -16.10 4.48
N ILE A 326 16.33 -15.39 5.36
CA ILE A 326 17.20 -14.25 4.98
C ILE A 326 18.26 -14.72 3.99
N ILE A 327 18.92 -15.85 4.24
CA ILE A 327 20.00 -16.37 3.40
C ILE A 327 19.48 -16.72 2.00
N SER A 328 18.38 -17.48 1.92
CA SER A 328 17.78 -17.87 0.64
C SER A 328 17.29 -16.65 -0.14
N MET A 329 16.71 -15.67 0.56
CA MET A 329 16.26 -14.41 -0.03
C MET A 329 17.44 -13.57 -0.55
N THR A 330 18.55 -13.49 0.18
CA THR A 330 19.77 -12.81 -0.28
C THR A 330 20.33 -13.49 -1.52
N LEU A 331 20.41 -14.83 -1.54
CA LEU A 331 20.90 -15.58 -2.69
C LEU A 331 20.01 -15.37 -3.92
N GLN A 332 18.68 -15.49 -3.77
CA GLN A 332 17.74 -15.22 -4.86
C GLN A 332 17.84 -13.79 -5.38
N LYS A 333 18.13 -12.80 -4.52
CA LYS A 333 18.37 -11.42 -4.93
C LYS A 333 19.66 -11.28 -5.76
N THR A 334 20.75 -11.94 -5.37
CA THR A 334 22.02 -11.93 -6.13
C THR A 334 21.84 -12.43 -7.57
N TYR A 335 21.02 -13.47 -7.73
CA TYR A 335 20.71 -14.10 -9.03
C TYR A 335 19.29 -13.76 -9.52
N ALA A 336 18.77 -12.59 -9.18
CA ALA A 336 17.41 -12.21 -9.56
C ALA A 336 17.27 -11.90 -11.06
N LEU A 337 18.24 -11.16 -11.60
CA LEU A 337 18.27 -10.79 -13.02
C LEU A 337 18.82 -11.96 -13.85
N ARG A 338 18.26 -12.19 -15.04
CA ARG A 338 18.76 -13.16 -16.01
C ARG A 338 20.20 -12.85 -16.41
N GLU A 339 20.92 -13.90 -16.81
CA GLU A 339 22.23 -13.76 -17.45
C GLU A 339 22.07 -13.06 -18.81
N GLY A 340 23.06 -12.25 -19.20
CA GLY A 340 23.06 -11.49 -20.45
C GLY A 340 22.36 -10.14 -20.39
N ILE A 341 21.77 -9.76 -19.25
CA ILE A 341 21.18 -8.42 -19.06
C ILE A 341 22.27 -7.36 -18.83
N ASP A 342 23.29 -7.69 -18.04
CA ASP A 342 24.40 -6.78 -17.72
C ASP A 342 25.71 -7.58 -17.60
N CYS A 343 26.65 -7.30 -18.51
CA CYS A 343 27.91 -8.04 -18.58
C CYS A 343 28.79 -7.87 -17.34
N LEU A 344 28.74 -6.71 -16.69
CA LEU A 344 29.51 -6.42 -15.48
C LEU A 344 28.93 -7.19 -14.29
N LEU A 345 27.61 -7.27 -14.18
CA LEU A 345 26.91 -8.05 -13.17
C LEU A 345 27.24 -9.54 -13.31
N ASP A 346 27.21 -10.08 -14.53
CA ASP A 346 27.51 -11.50 -14.77
C ASP A 346 28.97 -11.83 -14.47
N THR A 347 29.90 -10.95 -14.85
CA THR A 347 31.32 -11.08 -14.46
C THR A 347 31.48 -11.07 -12.94
N THR A 348 30.76 -10.18 -12.25
CA THR A 348 30.82 -10.06 -10.78
C THR A 348 30.23 -11.30 -10.10
N ARG A 349 29.15 -11.88 -10.64
CA ARG A 349 28.54 -13.13 -10.14
C ARG A 349 29.48 -14.32 -10.30
N ASN A 350 30.19 -14.42 -11.41
CA ASN A 350 31.18 -15.48 -11.64
C ASN A 350 32.33 -15.38 -10.63
N ILE A 351 32.91 -14.18 -10.44
CA ILE A 351 33.96 -13.95 -9.44
C ILE A 351 33.46 -14.33 -8.03
N PHE A 352 32.23 -13.96 -7.69
CA PHE A 352 31.64 -14.31 -6.39
C PHE A 352 31.48 -15.83 -6.21
N GLN A 353 31.02 -16.53 -7.25
CA GLN A 353 30.87 -17.98 -7.22
C GLN A 353 32.22 -18.69 -7.07
N GLU A 354 33.24 -18.28 -7.84
CA GLU A 354 34.61 -18.80 -7.73
C GLU A 354 35.15 -18.60 -6.30
N GLN A 355 34.90 -17.45 -5.68
CA GLN A 355 35.31 -17.20 -4.30
C GLN A 355 34.62 -18.12 -3.30
N ILE A 356 33.33 -18.39 -3.46
CA ILE A 356 32.61 -19.34 -2.61
C ILE A 356 33.22 -20.74 -2.75
N GLU A 357 33.45 -21.20 -3.97
CA GLU A 357 34.03 -22.53 -4.25
C GLU A 357 35.44 -22.68 -3.65
N LEU A 358 36.25 -21.62 -3.72
CA LEU A 358 37.57 -21.56 -3.07
C LEU A 358 37.48 -21.64 -1.54
N ILE A 359 36.49 -20.99 -0.92
CA ILE A 359 36.28 -21.05 0.53
C ILE A 359 35.83 -22.45 0.94
N CYS A 360 34.87 -23.03 0.21
CA CYS A 360 34.37 -24.38 0.47
C CYS A 360 35.47 -25.44 0.34
N SER A 361 36.30 -25.37 -0.71
CA SER A 361 37.41 -26.32 -0.92
C SER A 361 38.49 -26.21 0.17
N LYS A 362 38.76 -25.02 0.69
CA LYS A 362 39.65 -24.86 1.85
C LYS A 362 39.03 -25.41 3.13
N SER A 363 37.73 -25.19 3.36
CA SER A 363 37.05 -25.70 4.57
C SER A 363 37.08 -27.23 4.66
N THR A 364 37.00 -27.94 3.54
CA THR A 364 37.09 -29.41 3.49
C THR A 364 38.51 -29.94 3.59
N GLN A 365 39.55 -29.13 3.36
CA GLN A 365 40.94 -29.51 3.61
C GLN A 365 41.36 -29.37 5.08
N TYR A 366 40.64 -28.58 5.87
CA TYR A 366 40.91 -28.36 7.31
C TYR A 366 39.90 -29.03 8.25
N SER A 367 38.96 -29.83 7.71
CA SER A 367 38.06 -30.71 8.46
C SER A 367 38.54 -32.14 8.33
#